data_AF-A0A0N0BDH7-F1
#
_entry.id   AF-A0A0N0BDH7-F1
#
_cell.length_a   1.000
_cell.length_b   1.000
_cell.length_c   1.000
_cell.angle_alpha   90.00
_cell.angle_beta   90.00
_cell.angle_gamma   90.00
#
_symmetry.space_group_name_H-M   'P 1'
#
loop_
_entity.id
_entity.type
_entity.pdbx_description
1 polymer ?
#
loop_
_entity_poly.entity_id
_entity_poly.type
_entity_poly.pdbx_seq_one_letter_code
_entity_poly.pdbx_strand_id
1 'polypeptide(L)'
;MVPMRVLMLLGGGLLAVFGSEAIELGGAGPLAVVAAAFVSCYFWQKQGWEIDDNPVATAFEIFWMIFEPILFGVTGAQIKIDELEGRTVYLGLSCLLAAILIRIAVTVLVGIGSKLNLKEKVFIALSWMAKATVQAALAPTALDKVNPNDPEQVHYAETVVTMCVLSILLTAPTGAIVITLSGPKLLTKTTTPASPPEGWKARRPSIRDISIINEDPDLEETANERKP
;
A
#
# COMPACT_ATOMS: atom_id res chain seq x y z
N MET A 1 0.83 -1.88 28.62
CA MET A 1 0.13 -2.88 27.77
C MET A 1 0.43 -2.75 26.28
N VAL A 2 0.56 -1.52 25.72
CA VAL A 2 0.86 -1.32 24.29
C VAL A 2 2.14 -2.04 23.82
N PRO A 3 3.29 -1.95 24.51
CA PRO A 3 4.52 -2.59 24.02
C PRO A 3 4.40 -4.11 23.94
N MET A 4 3.68 -4.72 24.89
CA MET A 4 3.42 -6.16 24.88
C MET A 4 2.55 -6.56 23.68
N ARG A 5 1.55 -5.76 23.31
CA ARG A 5 0.73 -6.01 22.10
C ARG A 5 1.57 -5.95 20.82
N VAL A 6 2.47 -4.97 20.72
CA VAL A 6 3.41 -4.86 19.60
C VAL A 6 4.32 -6.08 19.55
N LEU A 7 4.94 -6.46 20.68
CA LEU A 7 5.83 -7.62 20.76
C LEU A 7 5.12 -8.93 20.45
N MET A 8 3.87 -9.11 20.90
CA MET A 8 3.10 -10.32 20.61
C MET A 8 2.70 -10.39 19.13
N LEU A 9 2.30 -9.28 18.51
CA LEU A 9 2.00 -9.26 17.07
C LEU A 9 3.26 -9.47 16.23
N LEU A 10 4.36 -8.80 16.58
CA LEU A 10 5.62 -8.93 15.84
C LEU A 10 6.21 -10.33 16.02
N GLY A 11 6.36 -10.78 17.27
CA GLY A 11 6.92 -12.10 17.58
C GLY A 11 6.03 -13.24 17.07
N GLY A 12 4.71 -13.13 17.26
CA GLY A 12 3.75 -14.09 16.72
C GLY A 12 3.72 -14.09 15.19
N GLY A 13 3.88 -12.93 14.56
CA GLY A 13 3.97 -12.81 13.11
C GLY A 13 5.24 -13.42 12.54
N LEU A 14 6.40 -13.17 13.16
CA LEU A 14 7.66 -13.81 12.78
C LEU A 14 7.60 -15.32 12.96
N LEU A 15 7.04 -15.81 14.07
CA LEU A 15 6.82 -17.22 14.31
C LEU A 15 5.88 -17.82 13.26
N ALA A 16 4.82 -17.11 12.87
CA ALA A 16 3.92 -17.57 11.82
C ALA A 16 4.61 -17.67 10.46
N VAL A 17 5.43 -16.67 10.08
CA VAL A 17 6.17 -16.69 8.81
C VAL A 17 7.20 -17.81 8.80
N PHE A 18 8.17 -17.80 9.73
CA PHE A 18 9.24 -18.81 9.77
C PHE A 18 8.72 -20.21 10.09
N GLY A 19 7.73 -20.32 10.97
CA GLY A 19 7.09 -21.59 11.31
C GLY A 19 6.34 -22.18 10.13
N SER A 20 5.67 -21.35 9.31
CA SER A 20 4.99 -21.82 8.09
C SER A 20 5.98 -22.27 7.01
N GLU A 21 7.12 -21.59 6.89
CA GLU A 21 8.21 -21.97 5.99
C GLU A 21 8.78 -23.33 6.38
N ALA A 22 8.99 -23.56 7.68
CA ALA A 22 9.54 -24.81 8.22
C ALA A 22 8.64 -26.04 8.01
N ILE A 23 7.33 -25.84 7.81
CA ILE A 23 6.36 -26.90 7.48
C ILE A 23 6.01 -26.94 5.99
N GLU A 24 6.81 -26.28 5.14
CA GLU A 24 6.64 -26.21 3.68
C GLU A 24 5.33 -25.52 3.22
N LEU A 25 4.70 -24.73 4.10
CA LEU A 25 3.51 -23.94 3.83
C LEU A 25 3.82 -22.44 3.76
N GLY A 26 4.80 -22.03 2.95
CA GLY A 26 5.32 -20.65 2.93
C GLY A 26 4.27 -19.55 2.66
N GLY A 27 3.13 -19.88 2.03
CA GLY A 27 2.02 -18.93 1.85
C GLY A 27 1.15 -18.71 3.09
N ALA A 28 1.14 -19.66 4.03
CA ALA A 28 0.26 -19.62 5.20
C ALA A 28 0.72 -18.58 6.24
N GLY A 29 2.03 -18.38 6.39
CA GLY A 29 2.60 -17.43 7.35
C GLY A 29 2.16 -15.98 7.10
N PRO A 30 2.42 -15.40 5.92
CA PRO A 30 1.97 -14.06 5.59
C PRO A 30 0.45 -13.88 5.74
N LEU A 31 -0.34 -14.89 5.38
CA LEU A 31 -1.79 -14.86 5.54
C LEU A 31 -2.19 -14.81 7.03
N ALA A 32 -1.51 -15.60 7.88
CA ALA A 32 -1.72 -15.59 9.32
C ALA A 32 -1.36 -14.23 9.95
N VAL A 33 -0.28 -13.58 9.48
CA VAL A 33 0.09 -12.22 9.91
C VAL A 33 -1.02 -11.22 9.61
N VAL A 34 -1.55 -11.22 8.38
CA VAL A 34 -2.63 -10.32 7.97
C VAL A 34 -3.91 -10.58 8.78
N ALA A 35 -4.27 -11.85 8.97
CA ALA A 35 -5.43 -12.23 9.77
C ALA A 35 -5.27 -11.81 11.23
N ALA A 36 -4.10 -12.03 11.84
CA ALA A 36 -3.81 -11.64 13.22
C ALA A 36 -3.86 -10.13 13.41
N ALA A 37 -3.31 -9.35 12.46
CA ALA A 37 -3.38 -7.89 12.49
C ALA A 37 -4.83 -7.39 12.40
N PHE A 38 -5.61 -7.93 11.46
CA PHE A 38 -7.03 -7.58 11.30
C PHE A 38 -7.85 -7.90 12.56
N VAL A 39 -7.72 -9.12 13.09
CA VAL A 39 -8.43 -9.56 14.30
C VAL A 39 -8.03 -8.70 15.50
N SER A 40 -6.74 -8.38 15.65
CA SER A 40 -6.27 -7.52 16.72
C SER A 40 -6.84 -6.12 16.65
N CYS A 41 -6.83 -5.50 15.46
CA CYS A 41 -7.46 -4.20 15.24
C CYS A 41 -8.96 -4.22 15.59
N TYR A 42 -9.70 -5.24 15.14
CA TYR A 42 -11.13 -5.39 15.44
C TYR A 42 -11.41 -5.47 16.95
N PHE A 43 -10.63 -6.27 17.70
CA PHE A 43 -10.82 -6.39 19.15
C PHE A 43 -10.38 -5.14 19.91
N TRP A 44 -9.36 -4.43 19.45
CA TRP A 44 -8.94 -3.17 20.07
C TRP A 44 -9.94 -2.05 19.85
N GLN A 45 -10.59 -2.02 18.69
CA GLN A 45 -11.72 -1.09 18.46
C GLN A 45 -12.86 -1.32 19.46
N LYS A 46 -13.20 -2.58 19.74
CA LYS A 46 -14.22 -2.90 20.76
C LYS A 46 -13.81 -2.47 22.18
N GLN A 47 -12.52 -2.30 22.43
CA GLN A 47 -12.00 -1.80 23.70
C GLN A 47 -11.95 -0.25 23.77
N GLY A 48 -12.48 0.42 22.75
CA GLY A 48 -12.55 1.88 22.69
C GLY A 48 -11.35 2.55 22.03
N TRP A 49 -10.47 1.80 21.35
CA TRP A 49 -9.37 2.40 20.58
C TRP A 49 -9.89 2.81 19.20
N GLU A 50 -9.73 4.08 18.84
CA GLU A 50 -10.01 4.53 17.48
C GLU A 50 -8.97 3.91 16.51
N ILE A 51 -9.37 3.64 15.26
CA ILE A 51 -8.46 3.04 14.26
C ILE A 51 -7.24 3.95 14.04
N ASP A 52 -7.51 5.25 13.88
CA ASP A 52 -6.51 6.25 13.55
C ASP A 52 -5.60 6.60 14.73
N ASP A 53 -6.07 6.40 15.97
CA ASP A 53 -5.34 6.69 17.20
C ASP A 53 -4.85 5.45 17.96
N ASN A 54 -4.75 4.31 17.28
CA ASN A 54 -4.18 3.10 17.85
C ASN A 54 -2.64 3.19 17.95
N PRO A 55 -2.06 3.21 19.17
CA PRO A 55 -0.60 3.33 19.33
C PRO A 55 0.17 2.10 18.83
N VAL A 56 -0.46 0.93 18.72
CA VAL A 56 0.15 -0.26 18.08
C VAL A 56 0.28 -0.06 16.57
N ALA A 57 -0.75 0.52 15.93
CA ALA A 57 -0.70 0.83 14.49
C ALA A 57 0.42 1.83 14.18
N THR A 58 0.55 2.89 15.01
CA THR A 58 1.64 3.87 14.90
C THR A 58 3.02 3.21 15.03
N ALA A 59 3.20 2.26 15.94
CA ALA A 59 4.47 1.54 16.05
C ALA A 59 4.83 0.76 14.77
N PHE A 60 3.86 0.09 14.16
CA PHE A 60 4.07 -0.61 12.89
C PHE A 60 4.25 0.33 11.70
N GLU A 61 3.66 1.52 11.71
CA GLU A 61 3.91 2.57 10.72
C GLU A 61 5.36 3.08 10.79
N ILE A 62 5.90 3.27 12.00
CA ILE A 62 7.32 3.62 12.19
C ILE A 62 8.24 2.51 11.67
N PHE A 63 7.92 1.25 11.96
CA PHE A 63 8.69 0.13 11.38
C PHE A 63 8.60 0.13 9.85
N TRP A 64 7.39 0.32 9.30
CA TRP A 64 7.18 0.35 7.86
C TRP A 64 7.97 1.47 7.18
N MET A 65 8.09 2.65 7.79
CA MET A 65 8.90 3.76 7.26
C MET A 65 10.37 3.39 7.04
N ILE A 66 10.91 2.46 7.84
CA ILE A 66 12.27 1.95 7.70
C ILE A 66 12.33 0.83 6.65
N PHE A 67 11.36 -0.09 6.67
CA PHE A 67 11.36 -1.26 5.79
C PHE A 67 10.92 -0.94 4.35
N GLU A 68 10.10 0.09 4.13
CA GLU A 68 9.59 0.46 2.81
C GLU A 68 10.72 0.84 1.83
N PRO A 69 11.63 1.77 2.16
CA PRO A 69 12.75 2.09 1.27
C PRO A 69 13.67 0.89 1.03
N ILE A 70 13.90 0.05 2.04
CA ILE A 70 14.72 -1.15 1.92
C ILE A 70 14.06 -2.15 0.96
N LEU A 71 12.77 -2.41 1.12
CA LEU A 71 12.02 -3.36 0.30
C LEU A 71 12.01 -2.95 -1.17
N PHE A 72 11.71 -1.68 -1.47
CA PHE A 72 11.72 -1.20 -2.84
C PHE A 72 13.13 -1.05 -3.41
N GLY A 73 14.12 -0.67 -2.59
CA GLY A 73 15.52 -0.60 -2.99
C GLY A 73 16.10 -1.97 -3.38
N VAL A 74 15.87 -3.00 -2.55
CA VAL A 74 16.30 -4.38 -2.83
C VAL A 74 15.55 -4.94 -4.04
N THR A 75 14.24 -4.72 -4.14
CA THR A 75 13.45 -5.16 -5.30
C THR A 75 13.97 -4.54 -6.60
N GLY A 76 14.33 -3.25 -6.57
CA GLY A 76 14.92 -2.56 -7.72
C GLY A 76 16.31 -3.08 -8.08
N ALA A 77 17.14 -3.40 -7.09
CA ALA A 77 18.50 -3.90 -7.28
C ALA A 77 18.56 -5.30 -7.94
N GLN A 78 17.48 -6.08 -7.89
CA GLN A 78 17.40 -7.39 -8.55
C GLN A 78 17.23 -7.32 -10.07
N ILE A 79 16.97 -6.14 -10.63
CA ILE A 79 16.72 -5.97 -12.06
C ILE A 79 18.03 -5.72 -12.78
N LYS A 80 18.32 -6.56 -13.76
CA LYS A 80 19.43 -6.34 -14.70
C LYS A 80 18.88 -5.90 -16.05
N ILE A 81 18.90 -4.59 -16.29
CA ILE A 81 18.35 -3.99 -17.52
C ILE A 81 19.04 -4.54 -18.78
N ASP A 82 20.32 -4.88 -18.69
CA ASP A 82 21.08 -5.41 -19.82
C ASP A 82 20.63 -6.81 -20.27
N GLU A 83 19.98 -7.58 -19.38
CA GLU A 83 19.46 -8.92 -19.67
C GLU A 83 17.98 -8.87 -20.17
N LEU A 84 17.37 -7.69 -20.23
CA LEU A 84 16.00 -7.52 -20.72
C LEU A 84 15.93 -7.54 -22.25
N GLU A 85 15.55 -8.68 -22.81
CA GLU A 85 15.20 -8.77 -24.23
C GLU A 85 13.96 -7.91 -24.53
N GLY A 86 14.07 -6.98 -25.49
CA GLY A 86 12.99 -6.05 -25.84
C GLY A 86 11.68 -6.75 -26.26
N ARG A 87 11.78 -7.95 -26.84
CA ARG A 87 10.62 -8.81 -27.16
C ARG A 87 9.84 -9.19 -25.91
N THR A 88 10.54 -9.64 -24.87
CA THR A 88 9.95 -10.02 -23.59
C THR A 88 9.26 -8.82 -22.93
N VAL A 89 9.91 -7.66 -22.93
CA VAL A 89 9.34 -6.42 -22.37
C VAL A 89 8.05 -6.00 -23.08
N TYR A 90 8.01 -6.00 -24.41
CA TYR A 90 6.81 -5.63 -25.17
C TYR A 90 5.65 -6.61 -24.95
N LEU A 91 5.92 -7.92 -24.94
CA LEU A 91 4.93 -8.95 -24.64
C LEU A 91 4.40 -8.79 -23.21
N GLY A 92 5.30 -8.52 -22.26
CA GLY A 92 4.99 -8.20 -20.87
C GLY A 92 4.06 -7.01 -20.70
N LEU A 93 4.38 -5.90 -21.36
CA LEU A 93 3.57 -4.69 -21.36
C LEU A 93 2.18 -4.96 -21.94
N SER A 94 2.11 -5.69 -23.05
CA SER A 94 0.84 -6.07 -23.69
C SER A 94 -0.02 -6.93 -22.76
N CYS A 95 0.60 -7.91 -22.08
CA CYS A 95 -0.06 -8.74 -21.08
C CYS A 95 -0.57 -7.90 -19.89
N LEU A 96 0.25 -6.96 -19.40
CA LEU A 96 -0.12 -6.08 -18.29
C LEU A 96 -1.33 -5.21 -18.64
N LEU A 97 -1.34 -4.59 -19.82
CA LEU A 97 -2.46 -3.77 -20.29
C LEU A 97 -3.74 -4.60 -20.43
N ALA A 98 -3.66 -5.79 -21.04
CA ALA A 98 -4.80 -6.69 -21.15
C ALA A 98 -5.35 -7.10 -19.77
N ALA A 99 -4.46 -7.46 -18.83
CA ALA A 99 -4.84 -7.83 -17.47
C ALA A 99 -5.54 -6.67 -16.71
N ILE A 100 -5.07 -5.44 -16.89
CA ILE A 100 -5.69 -4.24 -16.30
C ILE A 100 -7.09 -4.03 -16.86
N LEU A 101 -7.27 -4.12 -18.19
CA LEU A 101 -8.58 -3.97 -18.83
C LEU A 101 -9.58 -5.02 -18.37
N ILE A 102 -9.16 -6.30 -18.34
CA ILE A 102 -9.98 -7.40 -17.83
C ILE A 102 -10.37 -7.15 -16.38
N ARG A 103 -9.41 -6.73 -15.54
CA ARG A 103 -9.67 -6.43 -14.12
C ARG A 103 -10.69 -5.30 -13.97
N ILE A 104 -10.56 -4.22 -14.74
CA ILE A 104 -11.52 -3.11 -14.69
C ILE A 104 -12.92 -3.59 -15.05
N ALA A 105 -13.05 -4.34 -16.15
CA ALA A 105 -14.33 -4.90 -16.58
C ALA A 105 -14.95 -5.82 -15.51
N VAL A 106 -14.18 -6.78 -15.00
CA VAL A 106 -14.65 -7.71 -13.96
C VAL A 106 -15.05 -6.98 -12.68
N THR A 107 -14.28 -5.96 -12.26
CA THR A 107 -14.60 -5.19 -11.05
C THR A 107 -15.92 -4.42 -11.19
N VAL A 108 -16.17 -3.82 -12.36
CA VAL A 108 -17.45 -3.15 -12.64
C VAL A 108 -18.60 -4.16 -12.68
N LEU A 109 -18.39 -5.35 -13.27
CA LEU A 109 -19.39 -6.43 -13.32
C LEU A 109 -19.75 -6.95 -11.93
N VAL A 110 -18.76 -7.25 -11.09
CA VAL A 110 -18.98 -7.67 -9.68
C VAL A 110 -19.71 -6.56 -8.91
N GLY A 111 -19.49 -5.30 -9.26
CA GLY A 111 -20.19 -4.16 -8.69
C GLY A 111 -21.67 -4.02 -9.07
N ILE A 112 -22.25 -4.82 -9.99
CA ILE A 112 -23.63 -4.62 -10.46
C ILE A 112 -24.67 -4.72 -9.32
N GLY A 113 -24.41 -5.50 -8.27
CA GLY A 113 -25.29 -5.63 -7.10
C GLY A 113 -25.08 -4.58 -5.99
N SER A 114 -24.12 -3.66 -6.13
CA SER A 114 -23.83 -2.66 -5.09
C SER A 114 -24.68 -1.40 -5.23
N LYS A 115 -24.91 -0.70 -4.12
CA LYS A 115 -25.61 0.60 -4.04
C LYS A 115 -24.80 1.79 -4.60
N LEU A 116 -23.73 1.52 -5.35
CA LEU A 116 -22.82 2.53 -5.89
C LEU A 116 -23.25 3.00 -7.28
N ASN A 117 -22.90 4.22 -7.63
CA ASN A 117 -23.14 4.75 -8.98
C ASN A 117 -22.10 4.19 -9.98
N LEU A 118 -22.40 4.20 -11.28
CA LEU A 118 -21.47 3.69 -12.30
C LEU A 118 -20.12 4.43 -12.27
N LYS A 119 -20.13 5.74 -12.00
CA LYS A 119 -18.92 6.56 -11.84
C LYS A 119 -18.06 6.10 -10.67
N GLU A 120 -18.68 5.75 -9.55
CA GLU A 120 -18.00 5.26 -8.34
C GLU A 120 -17.46 3.85 -8.56
N LYS A 121 -18.21 2.98 -9.27
CA LYS A 121 -17.74 1.64 -9.66
C LYS A 121 -16.50 1.71 -10.56
N VAL A 122 -16.50 2.61 -11.54
CA VAL A 122 -15.34 2.85 -12.41
C VAL A 122 -14.17 3.43 -11.60
N PHE A 123 -14.43 4.36 -10.67
CA PHE A 123 -13.38 4.89 -9.80
C PHE A 123 -12.73 3.79 -8.94
N ILE A 124 -13.52 2.91 -8.33
CA ILE A 124 -13.01 1.76 -7.55
C ILE A 124 -12.17 0.83 -8.44
N ALA A 125 -12.66 0.53 -9.65
CA ALA A 125 -11.93 -0.31 -10.58
C ALA A 125 -10.56 0.29 -10.97
N LEU A 126 -10.50 1.61 -11.15
CA LEU A 126 -9.27 2.34 -11.46
C LEU A 126 -8.33 2.47 -10.26
N SER A 127 -8.85 2.68 -9.04
CA SER A 127 -8.02 2.80 -7.84
C SER A 127 -7.35 1.48 -7.46
N TRP A 128 -7.99 0.35 -7.76
CA TRP A 128 -7.44 -1.00 -7.57
C TRP A 128 -6.44 -1.44 -8.64
N MET A 129 -6.12 -0.59 -9.62
CA MET A 129 -5.10 -0.88 -10.62
C MET A 129 -3.69 -0.88 -10.02
N ALA A 130 -3.42 0.00 -9.05
CA ALA A 130 -2.10 0.13 -8.45
C ALA A 130 -1.74 -1.10 -7.60
N LYS A 131 -0.64 -1.77 -7.94
CA LYS A 131 -0.12 -2.91 -7.17
C LYS A 131 1.40 -2.76 -7.05
N ALA A 132 1.91 -2.91 -5.82
CA ALA A 132 3.31 -2.64 -5.52
C ALA A 132 3.89 -3.63 -4.51
N THR A 133 3.55 -3.43 -3.24
CA THR A 133 4.24 -4.06 -2.08
C THR A 133 4.21 -5.58 -2.09
N VAL A 134 3.06 -6.19 -2.37
CA VAL A 134 2.94 -7.67 -2.42
C VAL A 134 3.74 -8.27 -3.58
N GLN A 135 3.84 -7.57 -4.72
CA GLN A 135 4.65 -8.06 -5.85
C GLN A 135 6.13 -7.94 -5.54
N ALA A 136 6.56 -6.81 -4.98
CA ALA A 136 7.93 -6.59 -4.57
C ALA A 136 8.41 -7.62 -3.53
N ALA A 137 7.56 -7.97 -2.56
CA ALA A 137 7.89 -8.96 -1.54
C ALA A 137 7.91 -10.41 -2.08
N LEU A 138 7.00 -10.77 -2.99
CA LEU A 138 6.86 -12.15 -3.46
C LEU A 138 7.66 -12.47 -4.72
N ALA A 139 7.99 -11.49 -5.56
CA ALA A 139 8.73 -11.73 -6.79
C ALA A 139 10.07 -12.48 -6.55
N PRO A 140 10.91 -12.09 -5.58
CA PRO A 140 12.18 -12.78 -5.33
C PRO A 140 12.01 -14.25 -4.96
N THR A 141 10.90 -14.62 -4.31
CA THR A 141 10.63 -16.01 -3.91
C THR A 141 10.49 -16.97 -5.09
N ALA A 142 10.24 -16.46 -6.31
CA ALA A 142 10.27 -17.26 -7.51
C ALA A 142 11.70 -17.72 -7.85
N LEU A 143 12.71 -16.86 -7.65
CA LEU A 143 14.12 -17.18 -7.85
C LEU A 143 14.63 -18.17 -6.79
N ASP A 144 14.14 -18.04 -5.55
CA ASP A 144 14.57 -18.91 -4.44
C ASP A 144 14.07 -20.36 -4.58
N LYS A 145 12.99 -20.58 -5.35
CA LYS A 145 12.33 -21.89 -5.49
C LYS A 145 12.75 -22.70 -6.71
N VAL A 146 13.39 -22.08 -7.70
CA VAL A 146 13.83 -22.77 -8.92
C VAL A 146 15.13 -23.52 -8.70
N ASN A 147 15.34 -24.59 -9.46
CA ASN A 147 16.61 -25.32 -9.41
C ASN A 147 17.72 -24.46 -10.05
N PRO A 148 18.78 -24.06 -9.32
CA PRO A 148 19.85 -23.21 -9.86
C PRO A 148 20.65 -23.90 -10.98
N ASN A 149 20.57 -25.23 -11.09
CA ASN A 149 21.24 -25.98 -12.15
C ASN A 149 20.39 -26.11 -13.42
N ASP A 150 19.13 -25.67 -13.41
CA ASP A 150 18.23 -25.68 -14.56
C ASP A 150 18.15 -24.26 -15.14
N PRO A 151 18.88 -23.95 -16.23
CA PRO A 151 18.94 -22.60 -16.79
C PRO A 151 17.59 -22.12 -17.33
N GLU A 152 16.69 -23.03 -17.72
CA GLU A 152 15.38 -22.66 -18.24
C GLU A 152 14.46 -22.16 -17.11
N GLN A 153 14.48 -22.84 -15.94
CA GLN A 153 13.71 -22.41 -14.78
C GLN A 153 14.19 -21.07 -14.22
N VAL A 154 15.52 -20.87 -14.17
CA VAL A 154 16.11 -19.59 -13.74
C VAL A 154 15.66 -18.46 -14.66
N HIS A 155 15.72 -18.68 -15.97
CA HIS A 155 15.27 -17.69 -16.95
C HIS A 155 13.78 -17.32 -16.79
N TYR A 156 12.91 -18.29 -16.52
CA TYR A 156 11.49 -18.01 -16.25
C TYR A 156 11.28 -17.25 -14.94
N ALA A 157 12.01 -17.59 -13.88
CA ALA A 157 11.92 -16.86 -12.61
C ALA A 157 12.40 -15.40 -12.76
N GLU A 158 13.52 -15.17 -13.44
CA GLU A 158 14.02 -13.82 -13.76
C GLU A 158 13.02 -13.02 -14.61
N THR A 159 12.38 -13.67 -15.57
CA THR A 159 11.32 -13.08 -16.38
C THR A 159 10.13 -12.66 -15.51
N VAL A 160 9.68 -13.52 -14.59
CA VAL A 160 8.57 -13.20 -13.66
C VAL A 160 8.93 -12.02 -12.76
N VAL A 161 10.14 -12.00 -12.19
CA VAL A 161 10.62 -10.89 -11.35
C VAL A 161 10.63 -9.59 -12.14
N THR A 162 11.19 -9.63 -13.35
CA THR A 162 11.24 -8.48 -14.26
C THR A 162 9.84 -7.95 -14.58
N MET A 163 8.89 -8.83 -14.90
CA MET A 163 7.49 -8.46 -15.15
C MET A 163 6.82 -7.83 -13.94
N CYS A 164 7.09 -8.38 -12.74
CA CYS A 164 6.62 -7.79 -11.50
C CYS A 164 7.14 -6.37 -11.35
N VAL A 165 8.44 -6.11 -11.51
CA VAL A 165 8.94 -4.75 -11.31
C VAL A 165 8.48 -3.78 -12.41
N LEU A 166 8.44 -4.21 -13.67
CA LEU A 166 7.86 -3.40 -14.76
C LEU A 166 6.40 -3.03 -14.45
N SER A 167 5.62 -3.96 -13.92
CA SER A 167 4.25 -3.70 -13.46
C SER A 167 4.22 -2.65 -12.35
N ILE A 168 5.10 -2.74 -11.34
CA ILE A 168 5.15 -1.76 -10.25
C ILE A 168 5.52 -0.38 -10.79
N LEU A 169 6.58 -0.30 -11.60
CA LEU A 169 7.10 0.94 -12.17
C LEU A 169 6.05 1.66 -13.02
N LEU A 170 5.20 0.93 -13.75
CA LEU A 170 4.17 1.52 -14.59
C LEU A 170 2.88 1.81 -13.81
N THR A 171 2.39 0.85 -13.03
CA THR A 171 1.06 0.93 -12.39
C THR A 171 1.03 1.80 -11.15
N ALA A 172 2.12 1.92 -10.39
CA ALA A 172 2.15 2.79 -9.21
C ALA A 172 2.00 4.28 -9.57
N PRO A 173 2.85 4.89 -10.43
CA PRO A 173 2.69 6.29 -10.81
C PRO A 173 1.40 6.53 -11.61
N THR A 174 1.06 5.62 -12.53
CA THR A 174 -0.17 5.75 -13.34
C THR A 174 -1.41 5.67 -12.45
N GLY A 175 -1.44 4.74 -11.49
CA GLY A 175 -2.50 4.63 -10.50
C GLY A 175 -2.64 5.89 -9.65
N ALA A 176 -1.52 6.45 -9.17
CA ALA A 176 -1.53 7.70 -8.41
C ALA A 176 -2.10 8.87 -9.21
N ILE A 177 -1.69 9.02 -10.48
CA ILE A 177 -2.22 10.05 -11.40
C ILE A 177 -3.72 9.85 -11.62
N VAL A 178 -4.14 8.62 -11.93
CA VAL A 178 -5.55 8.29 -12.18
C VAL A 178 -6.39 8.58 -10.95
N ILE A 179 -5.98 8.16 -9.75
CA ILE A 179 -6.71 8.42 -8.50
C ILE A 179 -6.84 9.93 -8.27
N THR A 180 -5.74 10.68 -8.45
CA THR A 180 -5.72 12.14 -8.21
C THR A 180 -6.65 12.89 -9.17
N LEU A 181 -6.67 12.53 -10.45
CA LEU A 181 -7.49 13.20 -11.46
C LEU A 181 -8.95 12.76 -11.44
N SER A 182 -9.20 11.48 -11.18
CA SER A 182 -10.53 10.87 -11.25
C SER A 182 -11.31 10.99 -9.95
N GLY A 183 -10.65 11.07 -8.79
CA GLY A 183 -11.29 11.20 -7.47
C GLY A 183 -12.26 12.38 -7.40
N PRO A 184 -11.83 13.62 -7.68
CA PRO A 184 -12.71 14.79 -7.63
C PRO A 184 -13.85 14.77 -8.66
N LYS A 185 -13.72 14.01 -9.76
CA LYS A 185 -14.68 13.98 -10.88
C LYS A 185 -15.70 12.83 -10.78
N LEU A 186 -15.28 11.69 -10.22
CA LEU A 186 -16.08 10.47 -10.18
C LEU A 186 -16.68 10.18 -8.80
N LEU A 187 -16.08 10.69 -7.72
CA LEU A 187 -16.63 10.53 -6.38
C LEU A 187 -17.63 11.62 -6.04
N THR A 188 -18.76 11.22 -5.49
CA THR A 188 -19.74 12.14 -4.92
C THR A 188 -19.21 12.67 -3.59
N LYS A 189 -19.21 13.99 -3.38
CA LYS A 189 -18.85 14.55 -2.08
C LYS A 189 -19.92 14.18 -1.05
N THR A 190 -19.56 13.44 -0.01
CA THR A 190 -20.44 13.22 1.13
C THR A 190 -20.60 14.55 1.88
N THR A 191 -21.83 15.04 2.02
CA THR A 191 -22.15 16.11 2.96
C THR A 191 -22.09 15.52 4.36
N THR A 192 -20.95 15.61 5.03
CA THR A 192 -20.83 15.20 6.43
C THR A 192 -21.78 16.09 7.25
N PRO A 193 -22.74 15.54 8.01
CA PRO A 193 -23.48 16.34 8.99
C PRO A 193 -22.45 16.94 9.96
N ALA A 194 -22.54 18.24 10.21
CA ALA A 194 -21.60 18.97 11.06
C ALA A 194 -21.40 18.19 12.37
N SER A 195 -20.20 17.66 12.58
CA SER A 195 -19.80 17.12 13.86
C SER A 195 -19.91 18.24 14.90
N PRO A 196 -20.47 17.99 16.10
CA PRO A 196 -20.42 18.98 17.17
C PRO A 196 -18.97 19.40 17.42
N PRO A 197 -18.71 20.64 17.85
CA PRO A 197 -17.36 21.20 17.92
C PRO A 197 -16.45 20.26 18.72
N GLU A 198 -15.53 19.59 18.02
CA GLU A 198 -14.48 18.81 18.63
C GLU A 198 -13.56 19.78 19.37
N GLY A 199 -13.61 19.76 20.70
CA GLY A 199 -12.56 20.36 21.50
C GLY A 199 -11.22 19.72 21.12
N TRP A 200 -10.25 20.56 20.77
CA TRP A 200 -8.81 20.28 20.59
C TRP A 200 -8.44 18.77 20.58
N LYS A 201 -8.85 18.04 19.55
CA LYS A 201 -8.18 16.81 19.17
C LYS A 201 -7.20 17.22 18.09
N ALA A 202 -5.91 17.15 18.42
CA ALA A 202 -4.84 17.46 17.47
C ALA A 202 -4.96 16.50 16.28
N ARG A 203 -5.56 16.99 15.19
CA ARG A 203 -5.52 16.33 13.89
C ARG A 203 -4.06 16.03 13.59
N ARG A 204 -3.69 14.75 13.43
CA ARG A 204 -2.32 14.38 13.06
C ARG A 204 -1.92 15.17 11.81
N PRO A 205 -0.82 15.93 11.82
CA PRO A 205 -0.35 16.63 10.65
C PRO A 205 -0.04 15.60 9.56
N SER A 206 -0.63 15.76 8.38
CA SER A 206 -0.19 15.01 7.21
C SER A 206 1.18 15.55 6.79
N ILE A 207 1.97 14.77 6.04
CA ILE A 207 3.32 15.18 5.61
C ILE A 207 3.34 16.53 4.85
N ARG A 208 2.21 16.94 4.27
CA ARG A 208 2.04 18.25 3.60
C ARG A 208 1.95 19.40 4.58
N ASP A 209 1.47 19.15 5.80
CA ASP A 209 1.35 20.15 6.85
C ASP A 209 2.73 20.44 7.49
N ILE A 210 3.63 19.44 7.54
CA ILE A 210 4.97 19.58 8.11
C ILE A 210 5.87 20.48 7.23
N SER A 211 5.68 20.48 5.91
CA SER A 211 6.45 21.31 4.98
C SER A 211 5.99 22.77 4.89
N ILE A 212 4.82 23.13 5.43
CA ILE A 212 4.25 24.49 5.32
C ILE A 212 4.59 25.35 6.55
N ILE A 213 5.06 24.77 7.65
CA ILE A 213 5.23 25.48 8.93
C ILE A 213 6.51 26.36 8.99
N ASN A 214 7.31 26.44 7.92
CA ASN A 214 8.57 27.20 7.91
C ASN A 214 8.61 28.44 6.99
N GLU A 215 7.47 28.94 6.52
CA GLU A 215 7.42 30.21 5.79
C GLU A 215 6.20 31.02 6.25
N ASP A 216 6.37 31.74 7.37
CA ASP A 216 5.80 33.08 7.60
C ASP A 216 6.20 33.57 9.01
N PRO A 217 7.34 34.27 9.17
CA PRO A 217 7.53 35.16 10.31
C PRO A 217 6.94 36.51 9.92
N ASP A 218 5.73 36.87 10.36
CA ASP A 218 5.26 38.28 10.43
C ASP A 218 3.82 38.37 10.99
N LEU A 219 3.65 38.17 12.30
CA LEU A 219 2.43 38.61 13.01
C LEU A 219 2.71 39.12 14.44
N GLU A 220 3.84 39.83 14.65
CA GLU A 220 4.10 40.55 15.91
C GLU A 220 3.93 42.09 15.83
N GLU A 221 3.51 42.67 14.70
CA GLU A 221 3.58 44.13 14.52
C GLU A 221 2.23 44.89 14.36
N THR A 222 1.09 44.32 14.77
CA THR A 222 -0.21 45.06 14.70
C THR A 222 -0.95 45.26 16.01
N ALA A 223 -0.33 44.95 17.16
CA ALA A 223 -0.97 45.15 18.47
C ALA A 223 -0.79 46.54 19.10
N ASN A 224 -0.02 47.46 18.49
CA ASN A 224 0.37 48.72 19.18
C ASN A 224 -0.03 50.05 18.53
N GLU A 225 -0.88 50.05 17.50
CA GLU A 225 -1.30 51.31 16.85
C GLU A 225 -2.82 51.48 16.71
N ARG A 226 -3.59 51.30 17.79
CA ARG A 226 -4.94 51.88 17.91
C ARG A 226 -5.31 52.28 19.34
N LYS A 227 -4.82 53.43 19.80
CA LYS A 227 -5.53 54.37 20.69
C LYS A 227 -5.04 55.79 20.35
N PRO A 228 -5.97 56.72 20.15
CA PRO A 228 -6.29 57.65 21.24
C PRO A 228 -7.68 57.41 21.85
#